data_AF-C5KHF7-F1
#
_entry.id   AF-C5KHF7-F1
#
_cell.length_a   1.000
_cell.length_b   1.000
_cell.length_c   1.000
_cell.angle_alpha   90.00
_cell.angle_beta   90.00
_cell.angle_gamma   90.00
#
_symmetry.space_group_name_H-M   'P 1'
#
loop_
_entity.id
_entity.type
_entity.pdbx_description
1 polymer ?
#
loop_
_entity_poly.entity_id
_entity_poly.type
_entity_poly.pdbx_seq_one_letter_code
_entity_poly.pdbx_strand_id
1 'polypeptide(L)'
;MSAELNFDDGWQNRILRIWDELAQDKTGPFRSTLAGYRVSSIGGSRHFFKGIHLLRTDRKRKTKHEGNRERATCECLTQRPFAVEDFNFTHVRDDEIIGKFPASGFRPYPRSGTFGVGAHALLVNVSPLAYGHCLLCPDHKACRPQVLSLDALKLAVAFARASDADRGDMKVMFNSLGAWASVNHLHFHVFWPSGRQDLDSSTGLTPLQYHSTQQSVFWTLEGA
;
A
#
# COMPACT_ATOMS: atom_id res chain seq x y z
N MET A 1 0.39 7.83 -26.15
CA MET A 1 -0.58 8.94 -26.09
C MET A 1 -0.93 9.15 -24.64
N SER A 2 -0.40 10.19 -24.01
CA SER A 2 -0.63 10.52 -22.61
C SER A 2 -2.07 11.00 -22.45
N ALA A 3 -2.91 10.22 -21.78
CA ALA A 3 -4.22 10.71 -21.35
C ALA A 3 -4.01 11.93 -20.45
N GLU A 4 -4.62 13.05 -20.79
CA GLU A 4 -4.63 14.23 -19.92
C GLU A 4 -5.21 13.82 -18.56
N LEU A 5 -4.39 13.92 -17.52
CA LEU A 5 -4.80 13.67 -16.14
C LEU A 5 -5.83 14.74 -15.78
N ASN A 6 -7.12 14.38 -15.86
CA ASN A 6 -8.20 15.24 -15.43
C ASN A 6 -8.07 15.50 -13.92
N PHE A 7 -7.94 16.77 -13.52
CA PHE A 7 -7.65 17.14 -12.14
C PHE A 7 -8.86 17.02 -11.20
N ASP A 8 -10.05 16.85 -11.78
CA ASP A 8 -11.33 16.61 -11.07
C ASP A 8 -11.46 15.19 -10.50
N ASP A 9 -10.60 14.25 -10.90
CA ASP A 9 -10.56 12.91 -10.30
C ASP A 9 -9.94 12.95 -8.90
N GLY A 10 -10.62 12.38 -7.91
CA GLY A 10 -10.08 12.18 -6.56
C GLY A 10 -8.69 11.53 -6.57
N TRP A 11 -7.83 11.87 -5.60
CA TRP A 11 -6.41 11.46 -5.64
C TRP A 11 -6.20 9.94 -5.65
N GLN A 12 -7.14 9.19 -5.06
CA GLN A 12 -7.16 7.73 -5.09
C GLN A 12 -7.33 7.21 -6.52
N ASN A 13 -8.23 7.81 -7.31
CA ASN A 13 -8.44 7.42 -8.70
C ASN A 13 -7.20 7.70 -9.55
N ARG A 14 -6.47 8.78 -9.25
CA ARG A 14 -5.16 9.05 -9.89
C ARG A 14 -4.13 7.98 -9.56
N ILE A 15 -4.02 7.53 -8.30
CA ILE A 15 -3.13 6.43 -7.92
C ILE A 15 -3.51 5.16 -8.69
N LEU A 16 -4.79 4.82 -8.72
CA LEU A 16 -5.28 3.60 -9.34
C LEU A 16 -5.11 3.60 -10.85
N ARG A 17 -5.30 4.74 -11.52
CA ARG A 17 -5.00 4.91 -12.95
C ARG A 17 -3.53 4.64 -13.24
N ILE A 18 -2.62 5.26 -12.48
CA ILE A 18 -1.16 5.01 -12.62
C ILE A 18 -0.85 3.53 -12.35
N TRP A 19 -1.46 2.94 -11.32
CA TRP A 19 -1.28 1.52 -11.00
C TRP A 19 -1.73 0.60 -12.14
N ASP A 20 -2.89 0.88 -12.75
CA ASP A 20 -3.42 0.14 -13.90
C ASP A 20 -2.56 0.29 -15.16
N GLU A 21 -2.04 1.50 -15.43
CA GLU A 21 -1.09 1.75 -16.52
C GLU A 21 0.19 0.92 -16.34
N LEU A 22 0.78 0.95 -15.13
CA LEU A 22 1.96 0.15 -14.79
C LEU A 22 1.67 -1.36 -14.86
N ALA A 23 0.45 -1.80 -14.53
CA ALA A 23 0.07 -3.20 -14.56
C ALA A 23 -0.13 -3.75 -15.98
N GLN A 24 -0.43 -2.87 -16.95
CA GLN A 24 -0.56 -3.20 -18.36
C GLN A 24 0.80 -3.19 -19.08
N ASP A 25 1.78 -2.43 -18.57
CA ASP A 25 3.13 -2.39 -19.11
C ASP A 25 3.90 -3.69 -18.80
N LYS A 26 4.15 -4.51 -19.83
CA LYS A 26 4.93 -5.76 -19.73
C LYS A 26 6.40 -5.53 -19.37
N THR A 27 6.90 -4.32 -19.57
CA THR A 27 8.26 -3.89 -19.18
C THR A 27 8.28 -3.13 -17.86
N GLY A 28 7.10 -2.95 -17.26
CA GLY A 28 6.88 -2.21 -16.03
C GLY A 28 7.43 -2.90 -14.78
N PRO A 29 7.25 -2.28 -13.61
CA PRO A 29 7.94 -2.64 -12.37
C PRO A 29 7.42 -3.94 -11.73
N PHE A 30 6.26 -4.45 -12.14
CA PHE A 30 5.63 -5.61 -11.51
C PHE A 30 6.40 -6.90 -11.75
N ARG A 31 6.75 -7.58 -10.65
CA ARG A 31 7.40 -8.89 -10.61
C ARG A 31 6.41 -10.05 -10.50
N SER A 32 5.14 -9.75 -10.20
CA SER A 32 4.05 -10.72 -10.14
C SER A 32 2.73 -10.09 -10.57
N THR A 33 1.81 -10.89 -11.07
CA THR A 33 0.47 -10.46 -11.49
C THR A 33 -0.59 -10.83 -10.45
N LEU A 34 -1.72 -10.11 -10.47
CA LEU A 34 -2.96 -10.49 -9.78
C LEU A 34 -3.84 -11.43 -10.64
N ALA A 35 -3.33 -11.95 -11.76
CA ALA A 35 -4.07 -12.93 -12.56
C ALA A 35 -4.51 -14.11 -11.69
N GLY A 36 -5.79 -14.47 -11.77
CA GLY A 36 -6.38 -15.51 -10.93
C GLY A 36 -6.61 -15.11 -9.46
N TYR A 37 -6.38 -13.84 -9.07
CA TYR A 37 -6.82 -13.33 -7.78
C TYR A 37 -8.36 -13.32 -7.73
N ARG A 38 -8.92 -13.85 -6.65
CA ARG A 38 -10.36 -13.92 -6.41
C ARG A 38 -10.64 -13.42 -5.00
N VAL A 39 -11.67 -12.59 -4.87
CA VAL A 39 -12.16 -12.11 -3.57
C VAL A 39 -13.62 -12.52 -3.44
N SER A 40 -14.02 -12.95 -2.25
CA SER A 40 -15.44 -13.08 -1.90
C SER A 40 -15.68 -12.84 -0.42
N SER A 41 -16.92 -12.50 -0.08
CA SER A 41 -17.36 -12.39 1.31
C SER A 41 -17.47 -13.78 1.94
N ILE A 42 -17.25 -13.83 3.25
CA ILE A 42 -17.55 -14.97 4.10
C ILE A 42 -18.80 -14.58 4.90
N GLY A 43 -19.81 -15.44 4.88
CA GLY A 43 -21.06 -15.20 5.61
C GLY A 43 -20.86 -15.06 7.13
N GLY A 44 -21.90 -14.56 7.81
CA GLY A 44 -21.91 -14.31 9.25
C GLY A 44 -21.91 -12.82 9.61
N SER A 45 -21.94 -12.50 10.90
CA SER A 45 -22.11 -11.14 11.42
C SER A 45 -20.85 -10.28 11.42
N ARG A 46 -19.69 -10.85 11.08
CA ARG A 46 -18.38 -10.18 11.17
C ARG A 46 -17.83 -9.68 9.82
N HIS A 47 -18.61 -9.78 8.75
CA HIS A 47 -18.30 -9.22 7.42
C HIS A 47 -16.88 -9.53 6.92
N PHE A 48 -16.41 -10.77 7.13
CA PHE A 48 -15.09 -11.18 6.66
C PHE A 48 -15.06 -11.31 5.14
N PHE A 49 -13.88 -11.16 4.55
CA PHE A 49 -13.63 -11.47 3.14
C PHE A 49 -12.43 -12.41 3.03
N LYS A 50 -12.44 -13.25 1.98
CA LYS A 50 -11.30 -14.08 1.59
C LYS A 50 -10.75 -13.62 0.26
N GLY A 51 -9.43 -13.47 0.18
CA GLY A 51 -8.68 -13.27 -1.06
C GLY A 51 -7.82 -14.50 -1.35
N ILE A 52 -7.94 -15.07 -2.55
CA ILE A 52 -7.16 -16.24 -2.97
C ILE A 52 -6.36 -15.89 -4.22
N HIS A 53 -5.05 -16.14 -4.17
CA HIS A 53 -4.13 -15.96 -5.30
C HIS A 53 -3.72 -17.33 -5.88
N LEU A 54 -4.50 -17.86 -6.81
CA LEU A 54 -4.28 -19.20 -7.35
C LEU A 54 -2.87 -19.38 -7.96
N LEU A 55 -2.38 -18.36 -8.67
CA LEU A 55 -1.07 -18.43 -9.33
C LEU A 55 0.11 -18.12 -8.40
N ARG A 56 -0.15 -17.50 -7.24
CA ARG A 56 0.89 -17.14 -6.26
C ARG A 56 1.15 -18.28 -5.28
N THR A 57 0.17 -19.13 -5.01
CA THR A 57 0.31 -20.31 -4.16
C THR A 57 1.22 -21.37 -4.77
N ASP A 58 1.18 -21.56 -6.10
CA ASP A 58 1.99 -22.58 -6.78
C ASP A 58 3.47 -22.17 -6.95
N ARG A 59 3.76 -20.87 -6.91
CA ARG A 59 5.10 -20.30 -7.19
C ARG A 59 5.65 -19.51 -6.01
N LYS A 60 5.35 -19.92 -4.77
CA LYS A 60 5.82 -19.21 -3.57
C LYS A 60 7.36 -19.23 -3.56
N ARG A 61 7.98 -18.09 -3.88
CA ARG A 61 9.44 -17.93 -3.81
C ARG A 61 9.84 -18.07 -2.33
N LYS A 62 10.77 -18.98 -2.03
CA LYS A 62 11.38 -19.06 -0.70
C LYS A 62 11.87 -17.67 -0.31
N THR A 63 11.37 -17.13 0.78
CA THR A 63 11.90 -15.90 1.36
C THR A 63 13.31 -16.22 1.84
N LYS A 64 14.33 -15.44 1.45
CA LYS A 64 15.76 -15.72 1.75
C LYS A 64 16.11 -15.78 3.25
N HIS A 65 15.14 -15.67 4.16
CA HIS A 65 15.34 -15.76 5.61
C HIS A 65 15.20 -17.19 6.16
N GLU A 66 15.65 -18.20 5.42
CA GLU A 66 15.91 -19.55 5.95
C GLU A 66 17.26 -19.64 6.69
N GLY A 67 18.04 -18.55 6.74
CA GLY A 67 19.27 -18.45 7.54
C GLY A 67 18.97 -18.03 8.98
N ASN A 68 19.12 -18.96 9.92
CA ASN A 68 19.19 -18.80 11.37
C ASN A 68 18.24 -17.75 11.99
N ARG A 69 16.91 -17.94 11.86
CA ARG A 69 15.94 -17.36 12.81
C ARG A 69 16.03 -18.11 14.15
N GLU A 70 17.18 -18.09 14.80
CA GLU A 70 17.26 -18.43 16.22
C GLU A 70 16.30 -17.49 16.94
N ARG A 71 15.19 -18.04 17.47
CA ARG A 71 14.36 -17.52 18.59
C ARG A 71 14.41 -15.99 18.82
N ALA A 72 14.31 -15.18 17.78
CA ALA A 72 14.26 -13.73 17.96
C ALA A 72 12.93 -13.42 18.64
N THR A 73 12.97 -12.90 19.86
CA THR A 73 11.77 -12.48 20.56
C THR A 73 11.11 -11.34 19.79
N CYS A 74 9.81 -11.14 20.00
CA CYS A 74 9.08 -10.04 19.38
C CYS A 74 9.77 -8.69 19.67
N GLU A 75 10.28 -8.50 20.88
CA GLU A 75 11.04 -7.31 21.30
C GLU A 75 12.26 -7.07 20.42
N CYS A 76 13.10 -8.07 20.20
CA CYS A 76 14.28 -7.96 19.33
C CYS A 76 13.90 -7.57 17.89
N LEU A 77 12.77 -8.06 17.39
CA LEU A 77 12.29 -7.72 16.04
C LEU A 77 11.73 -6.29 15.98
N THR A 78 11.03 -5.83 17.02
CA THR A 78 10.48 -4.46 17.07
C THR A 78 11.52 -3.38 17.35
N GLN A 79 12.73 -3.77 17.75
CA GLN A 79 13.85 -2.86 18.03
C GLN A 79 15.02 -3.01 17.04
N ARG A 80 14.89 -3.88 16.03
CA ARG A 80 15.97 -4.11 15.07
C ARG A 80 16.31 -2.81 14.33
N PRO A 81 17.55 -2.31 14.42
CA PRO A 81 17.95 -1.10 13.71
C PRO A 81 17.90 -1.29 12.20
N PHE A 82 17.77 -0.20 11.46
CA PHE A 82 17.89 -0.22 10.00
C PHE A 82 19.30 -0.70 9.60
N ALA A 83 19.36 -1.56 8.59
CA ALA A 83 20.61 -2.03 7.99
C ALA A 83 20.59 -1.64 6.51
N VAL A 84 21.60 -0.88 6.07
CA VAL A 84 21.64 -0.35 4.69
C VAL A 84 21.94 -1.45 3.66
N GLU A 85 22.57 -2.52 4.12
CA GLU A 85 22.94 -3.71 3.36
C GLU A 85 21.73 -4.62 3.08
N ASP A 86 20.69 -4.53 3.91
CA ASP A 86 19.43 -5.20 3.65
C ASP A 86 18.71 -4.54 2.47
N PHE A 87 17.81 -5.28 1.82
CA PHE A 87 16.89 -4.68 0.87
C PHE A 87 16.12 -3.53 1.55
N ASN A 88 16.11 -2.37 0.90
CA ASN A 88 15.44 -1.18 1.39
C ASN A 88 14.98 -0.30 0.21
N PHE A 89 14.30 0.80 0.53
CA PHE A 89 13.58 1.62 -0.45
C PHE A 89 14.38 2.83 -0.91
N THR A 90 15.63 3.04 -0.45
CA THR A 90 16.44 4.19 -0.88
C THR A 90 16.86 4.09 -2.34
N HIS A 91 16.86 2.89 -2.91
CA HIS A 91 17.30 2.56 -4.27
C HIS A 91 16.17 2.04 -5.19
N VAL A 92 14.92 2.41 -4.90
CA VAL A 92 13.79 2.07 -5.78
C VAL A 92 13.95 2.73 -7.14
N ARG A 93 13.51 2.05 -8.19
CA ARG A 93 13.55 2.59 -9.55
C ARG A 93 12.51 3.69 -9.72
N ASP A 94 12.75 4.61 -10.65
CA ASP A 94 11.82 5.72 -10.92
C ASP A 94 10.44 5.24 -11.38
N ASP A 95 10.36 4.12 -12.10
CA ASP A 95 9.10 3.50 -12.55
C ASP A 95 8.32 2.81 -11.42
N GLU A 96 8.94 2.59 -10.25
CA GLU A 96 8.25 2.10 -9.05
C GLU A 96 7.53 3.23 -8.29
N ILE A 97 7.78 4.49 -8.62
CA ILE A 97 7.30 5.66 -7.89
C ILE A 97 6.01 6.18 -8.51
N ILE A 98 4.90 6.06 -7.78
CA ILE A 98 3.60 6.59 -8.19
C ILE A 98 3.53 8.10 -7.93
N GLY A 99 4.07 8.55 -6.80
CA GLY A 99 4.04 9.95 -6.44
C GLY A 99 4.55 10.24 -5.03
N LYS A 100 4.26 11.45 -4.57
CA LYS A 100 4.58 11.94 -3.24
C LYS A 100 3.31 12.32 -2.50
N PHE A 101 3.36 12.17 -1.19
CA PHE A 101 2.31 12.64 -0.29
C PHE A 101 2.86 13.73 0.65
N PRO A 102 2.98 14.99 0.18
CA PRO A 102 3.27 16.12 1.07
C PRO A 102 2.05 16.45 1.95
N ALA A 103 2.25 17.28 2.97
CA ALA A 103 1.17 17.81 3.82
C ALA A 103 0.06 18.53 3.00
N SER A 104 0.38 19.01 1.79
CA SER A 104 -0.53 19.66 0.85
C SER A 104 -1.29 18.72 -0.11
N GLY A 105 -1.29 17.40 0.18
CA GLY A 105 -2.01 16.38 -0.57
C GLY A 105 -1.20 15.70 -1.67
N PHE A 106 -1.70 14.57 -2.19
CA PHE A 106 -1.01 13.73 -3.17
C PHE A 106 -0.55 14.49 -4.43
N ARG A 107 0.65 14.17 -4.93
CA ARG A 107 1.26 14.70 -6.17
C ARG A 107 1.87 13.56 -7.00
N PRO A 108 1.42 13.31 -8.24
CA PRO A 108 1.96 12.22 -9.08
C PRO A 108 3.38 12.51 -9.58
N TYR A 109 4.18 11.44 -9.79
CA TYR A 109 5.52 11.49 -10.40
C TYR A 109 5.42 11.44 -11.95
N PRO A 110 6.36 11.99 -12.76
CA PRO A 110 7.57 12.76 -12.42
C PRO A 110 7.30 14.24 -12.15
N ARG A 111 6.05 14.71 -12.28
CA ARG A 111 5.65 16.11 -12.05
C ARG A 111 5.96 16.64 -10.63
N SER A 112 6.44 15.80 -9.72
CA SER A 112 6.75 16.13 -8.33
C SER A 112 8.20 16.57 -8.05
N GLY A 113 9.09 16.65 -9.05
CA GLY A 113 10.50 17.04 -8.86
C GLY A 113 11.32 16.03 -8.04
N THR A 114 12.50 16.41 -7.53
CA THR A 114 13.34 15.57 -6.66
C THR A 114 12.68 15.30 -5.31
N PHE A 115 12.91 14.13 -4.70
CA PHE A 115 12.48 13.86 -3.32
C PHE A 115 13.27 14.75 -2.36
N GLY A 116 12.73 15.92 -2.04
CA GLY A 116 13.26 16.75 -0.96
C GLY A 116 13.09 16.06 0.40
N VAL A 117 13.85 16.54 1.38
CA VAL A 117 13.76 16.09 2.78
C VAL A 117 12.32 16.21 3.28
N GLY A 118 11.79 15.17 3.93
CA GLY A 118 10.41 15.14 4.44
C GLY A 118 9.33 14.77 3.42
N ALA A 119 9.67 14.43 2.17
CA ALA A 119 8.70 13.92 1.21
C ALA A 119 8.41 12.42 1.42
N HIS A 120 7.16 12.07 1.71
CA HIS A 120 6.73 10.67 1.81
C HIS A 120 6.50 10.09 0.42
N ALA A 121 7.17 8.99 0.10
CA ALA A 121 7.04 8.33 -1.19
C ALA A 121 5.83 7.40 -1.19
N LEU A 122 5.10 7.41 -2.30
CA LEU A 122 4.13 6.37 -2.60
C LEU A 122 4.69 5.54 -3.76
N LEU A 123 4.97 4.28 -3.46
CA LEU A 123 5.55 3.32 -4.39
C LEU A 123 4.51 2.29 -4.80
N VAL A 124 4.59 1.76 -6.01
CA VAL A 124 3.87 0.53 -6.33
C VAL A 124 4.47 -0.63 -5.55
N ASN A 125 3.63 -1.53 -5.03
CA ASN A 125 4.17 -2.80 -4.55
C ASN A 125 4.39 -3.71 -5.75
N VAL A 126 5.66 -3.91 -6.14
CA VAL A 126 6.05 -4.75 -7.29
C VAL A 126 5.61 -6.22 -7.17
N SER A 127 5.12 -6.65 -6.01
CA SER A 127 4.53 -7.98 -5.81
C SER A 127 3.16 -7.89 -5.15
N PRO A 128 2.15 -7.31 -5.83
CA PRO A 128 0.89 -6.87 -5.24
C PRO A 128 0.11 -8.03 -4.60
N LEU A 129 -0.62 -7.73 -3.52
CA LEU A 129 -1.45 -8.69 -2.77
C LEU A 129 -2.95 -8.46 -3.02
N ALA A 130 -3.29 -7.29 -3.53
CA ALA A 130 -4.63 -6.89 -3.89
C ALA A 130 -4.53 -5.78 -4.95
N TYR A 131 -5.67 -5.41 -5.51
CA TYR A 131 -5.75 -4.31 -6.47
C TYR A 131 -5.27 -2.99 -5.85
N GLY A 132 -4.54 -2.20 -6.63
CA GLY A 132 -3.99 -0.92 -6.18
C GLY A 132 -2.95 -1.05 -5.08
N HIS A 133 -2.34 -2.23 -4.87
CA HIS A 133 -1.38 -2.41 -3.77
C HIS A 133 -0.13 -1.54 -3.97
N CYS A 134 0.00 -0.54 -3.10
CA CYS A 134 1.08 0.43 -3.02
C CYS A 134 1.75 0.38 -1.65
N LEU A 135 2.89 1.06 -1.51
CA LEU A 135 3.63 1.25 -0.28
C LEU A 135 3.76 2.75 0.00
N LEU A 136 3.24 3.21 1.14
CA LEU A 136 3.50 4.55 1.65
C LEU A 136 4.76 4.48 2.53
N CYS A 137 5.85 5.08 2.06
CA CYS A 137 7.15 5.09 2.72
C CYS A 137 7.45 6.49 3.29
N PRO A 138 7.31 6.67 4.62
CA PRO A 138 7.53 7.97 5.25
C PRO A 138 9.00 8.37 5.17
N ASP A 139 9.30 9.39 4.37
CA ASP A 139 10.66 9.88 4.15
C ASP A 139 11.66 8.72 3.93
N HIS A 140 11.45 8.01 2.83
CA HIS A 140 12.21 6.80 2.51
C HIS A 140 13.74 7.02 2.36
N LYS A 141 14.22 8.26 2.39
CA LYS A 141 15.66 8.58 2.41
C LYS A 141 16.21 8.71 3.84
N ALA A 142 15.35 8.81 4.85
CA ALA A 142 15.73 8.90 6.26
C ALA A 142 16.09 7.54 6.90
N CYS A 143 16.05 6.44 6.13
CA CYS A 143 16.50 5.10 6.57
C CYS A 143 15.89 4.64 7.91
N ARG A 144 14.60 4.92 8.12
CA ARG A 144 13.91 4.59 9.38
C ARG A 144 13.61 3.08 9.44
N PRO A 145 13.87 2.38 10.55
CA PRO A 145 13.50 0.96 10.67
C PRO A 145 11.98 0.76 10.65
N GLN A 146 11.53 -0.48 10.42
CA GLN A 146 10.09 -0.85 10.39
C GLN A 146 9.48 -0.88 11.81
N VAL A 147 9.46 0.28 12.45
CA VAL A 147 8.97 0.53 13.80
C VAL A 147 7.92 1.64 13.74
N LEU A 148 6.75 1.39 14.30
CA LEU A 148 5.66 2.37 14.29
C LEU A 148 5.92 3.48 15.31
N SER A 149 6.26 4.67 14.82
CA SER A 149 6.32 5.89 15.64
C SER A 149 5.00 6.66 15.61
N LEU A 150 4.83 7.59 16.56
CA LEU A 150 3.65 8.46 16.59
C LEU A 150 3.50 9.28 15.29
N ASP A 151 4.59 9.82 14.74
CA ASP A 151 4.56 10.59 13.50
C ASP A 151 4.20 9.72 12.29
N ALA A 152 4.70 8.49 12.25
CA ALA A 152 4.36 7.52 11.21
C ALA A 152 2.87 7.17 11.26
N LEU A 153 2.32 6.96 12.47
CA LEU A 153 0.91 6.71 12.66
C LEU A 153 0.04 7.91 12.26
N LYS A 154 0.42 9.13 12.67
CA LYS A 154 -0.25 10.38 12.26
C LYS A 154 -0.29 10.53 10.74
N LEU A 155 0.82 10.26 10.06
CA LEU A 155 0.88 10.27 8.60
C LEU A 155 -0.09 9.23 7.99
N ALA A 156 -0.08 7.99 8.48
CA ALA A 156 -0.96 6.94 7.96
C ALA A 156 -2.44 7.30 8.15
N VAL A 157 -2.80 7.87 9.30
CA VAL A 157 -4.17 8.37 9.57
C VAL A 157 -4.51 9.55 8.67
N ALA A 158 -3.62 10.53 8.52
CA ALA A 158 -3.83 11.67 7.63
C ALA A 158 -4.01 11.23 6.17
N PHE A 159 -3.20 10.28 5.71
CA PHE A 159 -3.30 9.67 4.39
C PHE A 159 -4.65 8.98 4.21
N ALA A 160 -5.10 8.19 5.19
CA ALA A 160 -6.40 7.53 5.17
C ALA A 160 -7.56 8.54 5.19
N ARG A 161 -7.46 9.62 5.97
CA ARG A 161 -8.50 10.66 6.07
C ARG A 161 -8.60 11.56 4.85
N ALA A 162 -7.53 11.69 4.08
CA ALA A 162 -7.58 12.41 2.82
C ALA A 162 -8.44 11.69 1.77
N SER A 163 -8.78 10.42 1.98
CA SER A 163 -9.56 9.57 1.08
C SER A 163 -10.91 10.18 0.72
N ASP A 164 -11.14 10.40 -0.59
CA ASP A 164 -12.45 10.77 -1.13
C ASP A 164 -13.49 9.64 -0.97
N ALA A 165 -14.77 10.00 -0.85
CA ALA A 165 -15.88 9.11 -0.55
C ALA A 165 -16.08 7.98 -1.58
N ASP A 166 -15.76 8.23 -2.85
CA ASP A 166 -15.99 7.30 -3.96
C ASP A 166 -15.18 6.00 -3.85
N ARG A 167 -14.07 6.02 -3.09
CA ARG A 167 -13.17 4.88 -2.89
C ARG A 167 -12.92 4.57 -1.41
N GLY A 168 -13.99 4.65 -0.60
CA GLY A 168 -13.96 4.43 0.85
C GLY A 168 -13.54 3.02 1.31
N ASP A 169 -13.33 2.09 0.38
CA ASP A 169 -12.79 0.76 0.70
C ASP A 169 -11.26 0.74 0.87
N MET A 170 -10.54 1.85 0.58
CA MET A 170 -9.10 1.95 0.78
C MET A 170 -8.69 1.53 2.19
N LYS A 171 -7.65 0.70 2.29
CA LYS A 171 -7.05 0.28 3.57
C LYS A 171 -5.58 0.69 3.61
N VAL A 172 -5.18 1.19 4.78
CA VAL A 172 -3.79 1.43 5.16
C VAL A 172 -3.43 0.42 6.25
N MET A 173 -2.38 -0.36 6.05
CA MET A 173 -1.98 -1.46 6.95
C MET A 173 -0.50 -1.36 7.30
N PHE A 174 -0.16 -1.63 8.55
CA PHE A 174 1.22 -1.72 9.03
C PHE A 174 1.51 -3.13 9.52
N ASN A 175 2.61 -3.71 9.05
CA ASN A 175 3.18 -4.94 9.61
C ASN A 175 4.51 -4.58 10.27
N SER A 176 4.69 -4.93 11.54
CA SER A 176 6.02 -4.90 12.17
C SER A 176 6.87 -6.09 11.70
N LEU A 177 8.17 -6.09 11.99
CA LEU A 177 9.01 -7.27 11.77
C LEU A 177 8.51 -8.50 12.55
N GLY A 178 7.97 -8.30 13.76
CA GLY A 178 7.31 -9.36 14.55
C GLY A 178 5.99 -9.84 13.96
N ALA A 179 5.38 -9.06 13.07
CA ALA A 179 4.16 -9.39 12.33
C ALA A 179 4.46 -9.69 10.84
N TRP A 180 5.61 -10.33 10.57
CA TRP A 180 5.96 -10.87 9.25
C TRP A 180 6.21 -9.82 8.15
N ALA A 181 6.59 -8.59 8.49
CA ALA A 181 7.12 -7.66 7.50
C ALA A 181 8.40 -8.23 6.85
N SER A 182 8.50 -8.12 5.52
CA SER A 182 9.62 -8.65 4.74
C SER A 182 10.77 -7.67 4.55
N VAL A 183 10.59 -6.40 4.93
CA VAL A 183 11.55 -5.31 4.73
C VAL A 183 11.68 -4.53 6.02
N ASN A 184 12.92 -4.32 6.50
CA ASN A 184 13.19 -3.48 7.66
C ASN A 184 13.42 -2.01 7.27
N HIS A 185 12.41 -1.39 6.69
CA HIS A 185 12.43 0.03 6.32
C HIS A 185 11.01 0.56 6.38
N LEU A 186 10.76 1.63 7.15
CA LEU A 186 9.42 2.12 7.49
C LEU A 186 8.51 2.26 6.26
N HIS A 187 7.43 1.48 6.23
CA HIS A 187 6.41 1.52 5.21
C HIS A 187 5.04 1.06 5.72
N PHE A 188 4.00 1.55 5.06
CA PHE A 188 2.62 1.09 5.18
C PHE A 188 2.17 0.49 3.86
N HIS A 189 1.35 -0.54 3.92
CA HIS A 189 0.64 -1.08 2.76
C HIS A 189 -0.62 -0.28 2.51
N VAL A 190 -0.89 0.05 1.24
CA VAL A 190 -2.12 0.73 0.80
C VAL A 190 -2.77 -0.11 -0.29
N PHE A 191 -4.05 -0.45 -0.18
CA PHE A 191 -4.75 -1.25 -1.20
C PHE A 191 -6.28 -1.10 -1.12
N TRP A 192 -6.99 -1.56 -2.15
CA TRP A 192 -8.46 -1.54 -2.26
C TRP A 192 -9.03 -2.95 -2.32
N PRO A 193 -9.57 -3.50 -1.21
CA PRO A 193 -10.06 -4.87 -1.13
C PRO A 193 -11.22 -5.17 -2.08
N SER A 194 -12.03 -4.17 -2.42
CA SER A 194 -13.18 -4.34 -3.33
C SER A 194 -12.75 -4.50 -4.78
N GLY A 195 -11.46 -4.31 -5.07
CA GLY A 195 -10.91 -4.47 -6.41
C GLY A 195 -11.15 -3.25 -7.30
N ARG A 196 -11.11 -3.51 -8.59
CA ARG A 196 -11.39 -2.54 -9.65
C ARG A 196 -12.90 -2.47 -9.86
N GLN A 197 -13.50 -1.30 -9.64
CA GLN A 197 -14.97 -1.12 -9.64
C GLN A 197 -15.56 -0.99 -11.05
N ASP A 198 -14.74 -0.73 -12.07
CA ASP A 198 -15.10 -0.66 -13.50
C ASP A 198 -14.94 -1.99 -14.25
N LEU A 199 -14.65 -3.10 -13.55
CA LEU A 199 -14.70 -4.44 -14.14
C LEU A 199 -16.12 -5.00 -14.10
N ASP A 200 -16.59 -5.37 -15.29
CA ASP A 200 -17.92 -5.86 -15.63
C ASP A 200 -18.51 -6.89 -14.63
N SER A 201 -19.79 -6.66 -14.32
CA SER A 201 -20.73 -7.56 -13.63
C SER A 201 -20.79 -9.00 -14.15
N SER A 202 -20.28 -9.26 -15.36
CA SER A 202 -20.15 -10.60 -15.96
C SER A 202 -19.25 -11.57 -15.20
N THR A 203 -18.45 -11.10 -14.23
CA THR A 203 -17.62 -11.98 -13.38
C THR A 203 -18.40 -12.71 -12.27
N GLY A 204 -19.69 -12.39 -12.06
CA GLY A 204 -20.49 -12.94 -10.97
C GLY A 204 -20.02 -12.53 -9.57
N LEU A 205 -19.09 -11.57 -9.49
CA LEU A 205 -18.57 -11.01 -8.26
C LEU A 205 -19.36 -9.75 -7.94
N THR A 206 -20.04 -9.72 -6.80
CA THR A 206 -20.64 -8.50 -6.28
C THR A 206 -19.50 -7.60 -5.79
N PRO A 207 -19.42 -6.33 -6.22
CA PRO A 207 -18.55 -5.36 -5.56
C PRO A 207 -18.82 -5.40 -4.05
N LEU A 208 -17.78 -5.40 -3.23
CA LEU A 208 -17.93 -5.29 -1.78
C LEU A 208 -18.68 -3.98 -1.48
N GLN A 209 -19.98 -4.08 -1.21
CA GLN A 209 -20.75 -2.94 -0.73
C GLN A 209 -20.32 -2.65 0.70
N TYR A 210 -19.41 -1.70 0.85
CA TYR A 210 -19.20 -1.08 2.15
C TYR A 210 -20.43 -0.25 2.46
N HIS A 211 -21.26 -0.72 3.39
CA HIS A 211 -22.22 0.16 4.04
C HIS A 211 -21.41 1.16 4.87
N SER A 212 -21.19 2.36 4.33
CA SER A 212 -20.61 3.49 5.08
C SER A 212 -21.60 3.97 6.14
N THR A 213 -21.82 3.18 7.18
CA THR A 213 -22.46 3.69 8.40
C THR A 213 -21.47 4.41 9.31
N GLN A 214 -20.18 4.47 8.95
CA GLN A 214 -19.24 5.38 9.62
C GLN A 214 -19.44 6.79 9.10
N GLN A 215 -20.41 7.48 9.70
CA GLN A 215 -20.27 8.91 9.94
C GLN A 215 -18.86 9.15 10.46
N SER A 216 -18.17 10.10 9.84
CA SER A 216 -16.88 10.62 10.26
C SER A 216 -16.89 10.89 11.77
N VAL A 217 -16.33 9.99 12.56
CA VAL A 217 -16.03 10.26 13.97
C VAL A 217 -14.79 11.14 13.97
N PHE A 218 -15.01 12.45 14.12
CA PHE A 218 -13.95 13.41 14.37
C PHE A 218 -13.40 13.15 15.77
N TRP A 219 -12.24 12.52 15.87
CA TRP A 219 -11.42 12.62 17.07
C TRP A 219 -10.62 13.92 16.98
N THR A 220 -11.04 14.94 17.72
CA THR A 220 -10.17 16.06 18.09
C THR A 220 -9.30 15.59 19.26
N LEU A 221 -7.98 15.60 19.07
CA LEU A 221 -7.05 15.57 20.21
C LEU A 221 -7.03 16.99 20.78
N GLU A 222 -8.02 17.30 21.61
CA GLU A 222 -7.89 18.39 22.58
C GLU A 222 -7.40 17.79 23.90
N GLY A 223 -6.28 18.30 24.40
CA GLY A 223 -5.82 18.06 25.77
C GLY A 223 -4.51 17.28 25.90
N ALA A 224 -3.40 18.00 25.77
CA ALA A 224 -2.23 17.87 26.64
C ALA A 224 -1.52 19.23 26.71
#